data_AF-A0A0N1GIT7-F1
#
_entry.id   AF-A0A0N1GIT7-F1
#
_cell.length_a   1.000
_cell.length_b   1.000
_cell.length_c   1.000
_cell.angle_alpha   90.00
_cell.angle_beta   90.00
_cell.angle_gamma   90.00
#
_symmetry.space_group_name_H-M   'P 1'
#
loop_
_entity.id
_entity.type
_entity.pdbx_description
1 polymer ?
#
loop_
_entity_poly.entity_id
_entity_poly.type
_entity_poly.pdbx_seq_one_letter_code
_entity_poly.pdbx_strand_id
1 'polypeptide(L)'
;MLEIPSSNHAHRPVNEALALVAQYANAANTTYYLLGETVPVHKAMGEDWAEVVHRADKSGRRRVVRMVYEVVAFQALRDQLKCKEIWLVGADKWRNLDEDLPQDFEARRVENYRELRKPLDAAVFVDELREQMTTELPLLNDRMLKLSWLDIAERKSGAIRLTAAEAKPEPEPRNLRRIKAEVQRRWGIVPLVDMLKEAVLRTGCLDAVTSVSGGGSLSPEVFAERLLLGIYAYGTNTGIKAVASRGHGHTEDELR
;
A
#
# COMPACT_ATOMS: atom_id res chain seq x y z
N MET A 1 20.15 9.99 23.00
CA MET A 1 20.78 9.10 22.01
C MET A 1 19.65 8.29 21.38
N LEU A 2 19.54 8.25 20.06
CA LEU A 2 18.50 7.44 19.40
C LEU A 2 18.89 5.97 19.53
N GLU A 3 18.01 5.14 20.08
CA GLU A 3 18.20 3.69 20.10
C GLU A 3 17.64 3.11 18.80
N ILE A 4 18.50 2.38 18.08
CA ILE A 4 18.25 1.85 16.74
C ILE A 4 18.48 0.33 16.75
N PRO A 5 17.48 -0.47 17.19
CA PRO A 5 17.59 -1.91 17.21
C PRO A 5 17.38 -2.51 15.81
N SER A 6 17.83 -3.75 15.64
CA SER A 6 17.63 -4.56 14.44
C SER A 6 17.44 -6.01 14.85
N SER A 7 16.46 -6.70 14.25
CA SER A 7 16.23 -8.14 14.44
C SER A 7 17.16 -9.01 13.57
N ASN A 8 17.85 -8.41 12.59
CA ASN A 8 18.65 -9.13 11.61
C ASN A 8 20.14 -8.70 11.62
N HIS A 9 21.03 -9.69 11.72
CA HIS A 9 22.48 -9.50 11.74
C HIS A 9 23.03 -8.90 10.44
N ALA A 10 22.35 -9.05 9.31
CA ALA A 10 22.75 -8.46 8.03
C ALA A 10 22.75 -6.92 8.04
N HIS A 11 22.04 -6.29 8.99
CA HIS A 11 21.97 -4.83 9.14
C HIS A 11 22.95 -4.27 10.18
N ARG A 12 23.67 -5.13 10.89
CA ARG A 12 24.70 -4.74 11.87
C ARG A 12 25.72 -3.71 11.30
N PRO A 13 26.19 -3.81 10.05
CA PRO A 13 27.12 -2.82 9.50
C PRO A 13 26.57 -1.40 9.39
N VAL A 14 25.25 -1.21 9.23
CA VAL A 14 24.63 0.13 9.21
C VAL A 14 24.54 0.71 10.61
N ASN A 15 24.24 -0.11 11.62
CA ASN A 15 24.27 0.33 13.01
C ASN A 15 25.68 0.73 13.46
N GLU A 16 26.69 -0.04 13.07
CA GLU A 16 28.10 0.30 13.31
C GLU A 16 28.49 1.61 12.59
N ALA A 17 28.04 1.80 11.34
CA ALA A 17 28.26 3.04 10.60
C ALA A 17 27.63 4.25 11.32
N LEU A 18 26.38 4.13 11.78
CA LEU A 18 25.69 5.19 12.52
C LEU A 18 26.34 5.48 13.87
N ALA A 19 26.87 4.46 14.56
CA ALA A 19 27.64 4.65 15.77
C ALA A 19 28.91 5.47 15.50
N LEU A 20 29.61 5.18 14.40
CA LEU A 20 30.77 5.97 13.95
C LEU A 20 30.35 7.43 13.63
N VAL A 21 29.24 7.64 12.91
CA VAL A 21 28.72 9.00 12.65
C VAL A 21 28.43 9.73 13.95
N ALA A 22 27.80 9.07 14.93
CA ALA A 22 27.46 9.67 16.23
C ALA A 22 28.72 10.05 17.05
N GLN A 23 29.77 9.23 17.02
CA GLN A 23 31.05 9.54 17.68
C GLN A 23 31.69 10.81 17.11
N TYR A 24 31.60 11.00 15.79
CA TYR A 24 32.15 12.17 15.10
C TYR A 24 31.19 13.37 15.05
N ALA A 25 29.95 13.25 15.56
CA ALA A 25 28.96 14.32 15.51
C ALA A 25 29.43 15.62 16.20
N ASN A 26 30.19 15.49 17.29
CA ASN A 26 30.76 16.62 18.03
C ASN A 26 32.23 16.92 17.63
N ALA A 27 32.80 16.18 16.68
CA ALA A 27 34.15 16.42 16.22
C ALA A 27 34.21 17.65 15.31
N ALA A 28 35.34 18.38 15.36
CA ALA A 28 35.59 19.52 14.48
C ALA A 28 35.38 19.17 13.00
N ASN A 29 35.00 20.16 12.19
CA ASN A 29 34.64 19.98 10.77
C ASN A 29 35.83 19.42 9.98
N THR A 30 35.86 18.10 9.85
CA THR A 30 36.94 17.31 9.30
C THR A 30 36.48 16.69 7.99
N THR A 31 37.23 16.93 6.92
CA THR A 31 36.87 16.41 5.58
C THR A 31 37.00 14.89 5.50
N TYR A 32 37.82 14.28 6.36
CA TYR A 32 38.11 12.85 6.37
C TYR A 32 38.02 12.30 7.80
N TYR A 33 37.67 11.02 7.95
CA TYR A 33 37.88 10.30 9.21
C TYR A 33 39.37 10.18 9.54
N LEU A 34 39.68 9.97 10.82
CA LEU A 34 41.06 9.86 11.29
C LEU A 34 41.76 8.63 10.69
N LEU A 35 43.07 8.74 10.52
CA LEU A 35 43.88 7.63 10.03
C LEU A 35 43.89 6.51 11.09
N GLY A 36 43.50 5.30 10.71
CA GLY A 36 43.40 4.15 11.62
C GLY A 36 41.99 3.89 12.17
N GLU A 37 41.03 4.78 11.88
CA GLU A 37 39.62 4.56 12.22
C GLU A 37 39.06 3.38 11.41
N THR A 38 38.33 2.48 12.08
CA THR A 38 37.68 1.35 11.40
C THR A 38 36.35 1.82 10.86
N VAL A 39 36.27 2.00 9.55
CA VAL A 39 35.06 2.49 8.87
C VAL A 39 34.24 1.28 8.37
N PRO A 40 33.03 1.02 8.91
CA PRO A 40 32.21 -0.12 8.52
C PRO A 40 31.78 -0.03 7.05
N VAL A 41 31.89 -1.14 6.33
CA VAL A 41 31.37 -1.29 4.96
C VAL A 41 29.97 -1.87 5.03
N HIS A 42 28.98 -1.15 4.51
CA HIS A 42 27.58 -1.57 4.51
C HIS A 42 27.02 -1.64 3.09
N LYS A 43 25.92 -2.37 2.89
CA LYS A 43 25.34 -2.70 1.57
C LYS A 43 25.06 -1.50 0.66
N ALA A 44 24.78 -0.33 1.23
CA ALA A 44 24.57 0.90 0.44
C ALA A 44 25.86 1.46 -0.20
N MET A 45 27.03 0.96 0.22
CA MET A 45 28.34 1.23 -0.39
C MET A 45 28.59 0.31 -1.59
N GLY A 46 27.63 0.23 -2.51
CA GLY A 46 27.86 -0.42 -3.80
C GLY A 46 29.02 0.23 -4.57
N GLU A 47 29.39 -0.38 -5.71
CA GLU A 47 30.55 0.05 -6.52
C GLU A 47 30.52 1.56 -6.84
N ASP A 48 29.33 2.10 -7.16
CA ASP A 48 29.14 3.52 -7.48
C ASP A 48 29.55 4.49 -6.35
N TRP A 49 29.36 4.09 -5.08
CA TRP A 49 29.71 4.93 -3.94
C TRP A 49 31.12 4.66 -3.42
N ALA A 50 31.66 3.47 -3.66
CA ALA A 50 33.00 3.10 -3.21
C ALA A 50 34.10 4.00 -3.80
N GLU A 51 33.91 4.51 -5.02
CA GLU A 51 34.84 5.46 -5.65
C GLU A 51 34.75 6.88 -5.06
N VAL A 52 33.55 7.29 -4.62
CA VAL A 52 33.30 8.65 -4.13
C VAL A 52 33.61 8.76 -2.62
N VAL A 53 33.32 7.70 -1.87
CA VAL A 53 33.60 7.58 -0.44
C VAL A 53 35.10 7.55 -0.18
N HIS A 54 35.90 6.96 -1.08
CA HIS A 54 37.33 6.85 -0.93
C HIS A 54 38.11 7.78 -1.86
N ARG A 55 38.81 8.77 -1.31
CA ARG A 55 39.75 9.62 -2.07
C ARG A 55 41.20 9.39 -1.66
N ALA A 56 42.10 9.44 -2.62
CA ALA A 56 43.53 9.50 -2.35
C ALA A 56 43.89 10.90 -1.80
N ASP A 57 44.66 10.95 -0.72
CA ASP A 57 45.25 12.21 -0.26
C ASP A 57 46.48 12.61 -1.10
N LYS A 58 47.07 13.78 -0.78
CA LYS A 58 48.28 14.28 -1.44
C LYS A 58 49.49 13.33 -1.34
N SER A 59 49.42 12.33 -0.45
CA SER A 59 50.43 11.31 -0.21
C SER A 59 50.11 9.98 -0.90
N GLY A 60 49.03 9.92 -1.69
CA GLY A 60 48.55 8.71 -2.37
C GLY A 60 47.82 7.72 -1.46
N ARG A 61 47.50 8.08 -0.20
CA ARG A 61 46.83 7.17 0.74
C ARG A 61 45.32 7.25 0.59
N ARG A 62 44.65 6.09 0.53
CA ARG A 62 43.19 6.00 0.44
C ARG A 62 42.55 6.45 1.75
N ARG A 63 41.73 7.49 1.70
CA ARG A 63 41.04 8.08 2.86
C ARG A 63 39.54 8.12 2.64
N VAL A 64 38.78 7.94 3.71
CA VAL A 64 37.32 8.02 3.67
C VAL A 64 36.88 9.47 3.83
N VAL A 65 36.16 10.00 2.84
CA VAL A 65 35.56 11.33 2.89
C VAL A 65 34.35 11.29 3.83
N ARG A 66 34.47 11.97 4.97
CA ARG A 66 33.50 11.88 6.07
C ARG A 66 32.08 12.25 5.62
N MET A 67 31.93 13.41 4.98
CA MET A 67 30.62 13.90 4.54
C MET A 67 29.93 12.94 3.56
N VAL A 68 30.68 12.35 2.62
CA VAL A 68 30.14 11.40 1.66
C VAL A 68 29.72 10.11 2.38
N TYR A 69 30.59 9.58 3.24
CA TYR A 69 30.29 8.40 4.05
C TYR A 69 29.00 8.58 4.87
N GLU A 70 28.87 9.68 5.60
CA GLU A 70 27.70 9.97 6.45
C GLU A 70 26.41 10.04 5.62
N VAL A 71 26.45 10.66 4.43
CA VAL A 71 25.30 10.69 3.51
C VAL A 71 24.89 9.28 3.07
N VAL A 72 25.86 8.43 2.69
CA VAL A 72 25.56 7.05 2.29
C VAL A 72 25.04 6.23 3.48
N ALA A 73 25.55 6.46 4.69
CA ALA A 73 25.07 5.83 5.91
C ALA A 73 23.62 6.24 6.24
N PHE A 74 23.27 7.52 6.13
CA PHE A 74 21.89 7.99 6.33
C PHE A 74 20.94 7.53 5.23
N GLN A 75 21.41 7.40 3.98
CA GLN A 75 20.61 6.80 2.92
C GLN A 75 20.31 5.32 3.23
N ALA A 76 21.31 4.57 3.71
CA ALA A 76 21.12 3.19 4.14
C ALA A 76 20.11 3.08 5.28
N LEU A 77 20.21 3.95 6.29
CA LEU A 77 19.25 4.02 7.40
C LEU A 77 17.83 4.30 6.89
N ARG A 78 17.65 5.30 6.03
CA ARG A 78 16.34 5.65 5.47
C ARG A 78 15.70 4.45 4.76
N ASP A 79 16.48 3.75 3.95
CA ASP A 79 15.96 2.63 3.16
C ASP A 79 15.66 1.41 4.05
N GLN A 80 16.42 1.20 5.14
CA GLN A 80 16.15 0.15 6.12
C GLN A 80 14.95 0.46 7.03
N LEU A 81 14.76 1.72 7.43
CA LEU A 81 13.57 2.17 8.16
C LEU A 81 12.29 1.98 7.34
N LYS A 82 12.35 2.19 6.02
CA LYS A 82 11.20 1.93 5.12
C LYS A 82 10.78 0.46 5.11
N CYS A 83 11.74 -0.45 5.18
CA CYS A 83 11.48 -1.88 5.25
C CYS A 83 11.13 -2.35 6.67
N LYS A 84 11.20 -1.47 7.68
CA LYS A 84 11.05 -1.78 9.12
C LYS A 84 12.01 -2.88 9.62
N GLU A 85 13.09 -3.16 8.89
CA GLU A 85 14.17 -4.08 9.32
C GLU A 85 15.00 -3.46 10.45
N ILE A 86 15.06 -2.14 10.46
CA ILE A 86 15.54 -1.31 11.57
C ILE A 86 14.39 -0.43 12.01
N TRP A 87 14.30 -0.17 13.32
CA TRP A 87 13.30 0.72 13.89
C TRP A 87 13.92 1.71 14.88
N LEU A 88 13.16 2.75 15.20
CA LEU A 88 13.53 3.75 16.20
C LEU A 88 12.67 3.56 17.44
N VAL A 89 13.31 3.34 18.58
CA VAL A 89 12.60 3.24 19.86
C VAL A 89 11.87 4.55 20.15
N GLY A 90 10.57 4.44 20.45
CA GLY A 90 9.70 5.59 20.75
C GLY A 90 9.13 6.32 19.52
N ALA A 91 9.45 5.89 18.29
CA ALA A 91 8.86 6.47 17.08
C ALA A 91 7.65 5.65 16.62
N ASP A 92 6.46 6.25 16.58
CA ASP A 92 5.23 5.55 16.18
C ASP A 92 5.28 5.02 14.74
N LYS A 93 5.68 5.88 13.78
CA LYS A 93 5.77 5.53 12.35
C LYS A 93 6.85 4.50 12.04
N TRP A 94 7.94 4.50 12.80
CA TRP A 94 9.13 3.69 12.56
C TRP A 94 9.37 2.72 13.72
N ARG A 95 8.30 2.20 14.33
CA ARG A 95 8.36 1.22 15.42
C ARG A 95 8.67 -0.19 14.90
N ASN A 96 9.00 -1.08 15.83
CA ASN A 96 9.23 -2.49 15.53
C ASN A 96 8.02 -3.11 14.85
N LEU A 97 8.21 -3.78 13.71
CA LEU A 97 7.12 -4.48 13.01
C LEU A 97 6.56 -5.64 13.84
N ASP A 98 7.39 -6.27 14.68
CA ASP A 98 6.93 -7.38 15.53
C ASP A 98 5.87 -6.94 16.53
N GLU A 99 5.87 -5.67 16.95
CA GLU A 99 4.84 -5.10 17.83
C GLU A 99 3.48 -4.92 17.12
N ASP A 100 3.46 -4.90 15.78
CA ASP A 100 2.22 -4.87 15.00
C ASP A 100 1.54 -6.25 14.93
N LEU A 101 2.25 -7.32 15.32
CA LEU A 101 1.73 -8.70 15.31
C LEU A 101 1.20 -9.11 16.69
N PRO A 102 0.23 -10.04 16.74
CA PRO A 102 -0.20 -10.65 18.00
C PRO A 102 0.97 -11.32 18.72
N GLN A 103 1.26 -10.88 19.95
CA GLN A 103 2.40 -11.36 20.75
C GLN A 103 2.20 -12.81 21.25
N ASP A 104 0.96 -13.30 21.21
CA ASP A 104 0.56 -14.65 21.60
C ASP A 104 0.56 -15.64 20.42
N PHE A 105 1.04 -15.24 19.24
CA PHE A 105 0.99 -16.06 18.03
C PHE A 105 1.65 -17.43 18.22
N GLU A 106 2.86 -17.50 18.79
CA GLU A 106 3.53 -18.77 19.03
C GLU A 106 2.79 -19.64 20.05
N ALA A 107 2.23 -19.04 21.10
CA ALA A 107 1.46 -19.76 22.11
C ALA A 107 0.15 -20.33 21.52
N ARG A 108 -0.48 -19.62 20.58
CA ARG A 108 -1.76 -19.98 19.95
C ARG A 108 -1.60 -20.55 18.54
N ARG A 109 -0.37 -20.89 18.14
CA ARG A 109 -0.05 -21.35 16.78
C ARG A 109 -0.95 -22.49 16.32
N VAL A 110 -1.18 -23.49 17.18
CA VAL A 110 -2.05 -24.63 16.87
C VAL A 110 -3.51 -24.23 16.63
N GLU A 111 -4.02 -23.29 17.41
CA GLU A 111 -5.39 -22.79 17.27
C GLU A 111 -5.55 -21.97 16.00
N ASN A 112 -4.66 -20.99 15.78
CA ASN A 112 -4.67 -20.09 14.63
C ASN A 112 -4.62 -20.87 13.31
N TYR A 113 -3.73 -21.87 13.21
CA TYR A 113 -3.59 -22.68 12.01
C TYR A 113 -4.81 -23.56 11.77
N ARG A 114 -5.45 -24.06 12.83
CA ARG A 114 -6.71 -24.82 12.74
C ARG A 114 -7.84 -23.94 12.20
N GLU A 115 -7.99 -22.71 12.70
CA GLU A 115 -9.01 -21.76 12.22
C GLU A 115 -8.81 -21.39 10.75
N LEU A 116 -7.56 -21.17 10.34
CA LEU A 116 -7.17 -20.93 8.94
C LEU A 116 -7.27 -22.17 8.05
N ARG A 117 -7.51 -23.35 8.64
CA ARG A 117 -7.48 -24.66 7.97
C ARG A 117 -6.17 -24.87 7.21
N LYS A 118 -5.05 -24.55 7.86
CA LYS A 118 -3.69 -24.73 7.35
C LYS A 118 -2.91 -25.74 8.19
N PRO A 119 -2.00 -26.52 7.59
CA PRO A 119 -1.17 -27.46 8.34
C PRO A 119 -0.10 -26.70 9.14
N LEU A 120 0.27 -27.24 10.30
CA LEU A 120 1.32 -26.68 11.14
C LEU A 120 2.72 -26.83 10.51
N ASP A 121 2.89 -27.90 9.74
CA ASP A 121 4.12 -28.17 9.00
C ASP A 121 4.10 -27.42 7.67
N ALA A 122 5.12 -26.59 7.46
CA ALA A 122 5.29 -25.81 6.25
C ALA A 122 5.54 -26.71 5.02
N ALA A 123 6.19 -27.87 5.19
CA ALA A 123 6.44 -28.81 4.09
C ALA A 123 5.12 -29.35 3.54
N VAL A 124 4.19 -29.74 4.43
CA VAL A 124 2.85 -30.22 4.04
C VAL A 124 2.10 -29.14 3.25
N PHE A 125 2.12 -27.89 3.71
CA PHE A 125 1.48 -26.78 2.98
C PHE A 125 2.08 -26.59 1.58
N VAL A 126 3.41 -26.62 1.47
CA VAL A 126 4.12 -26.41 0.20
C VAL A 126 3.84 -27.55 -0.77
N ASP A 127 3.84 -28.79 -0.30
CA ASP A 127 3.61 -29.97 -1.12
C ASP A 127 2.16 -30.01 -1.62
N GLU A 128 1.17 -29.73 -0.76
CA GLU A 128 -0.23 -29.58 -1.16
C GLU A 128 -0.41 -28.49 -2.24
N LEU A 129 0.22 -27.34 -2.06
CA LEU A 129 0.14 -26.24 -3.03
C LEU A 129 0.80 -26.63 -4.37
N ARG A 130 1.94 -27.32 -4.33
CA ARG A 130 2.62 -27.81 -5.52
C ARG A 130 1.75 -28.81 -6.27
N GLU A 131 1.14 -29.76 -5.58
CA GLU A 131 0.23 -30.74 -6.18
C GLU A 131 -0.98 -30.07 -6.85
N GLN A 132 -1.58 -29.08 -6.17
CA GLN A 132 -2.66 -28.27 -6.74
C GLN A 132 -2.20 -27.55 -8.01
N MET A 133 -1.04 -26.88 -7.97
CA MET A 133 -0.50 -26.20 -9.16
C MET A 133 -0.19 -27.16 -10.30
N THR A 134 0.42 -28.31 -10.00
CA THR A 134 0.75 -29.35 -10.99
C THR A 134 -0.50 -29.95 -11.63
N THR A 135 -1.63 -29.97 -10.91
CA THR A 135 -2.90 -30.48 -11.43
C THR A 135 -3.68 -29.40 -12.19
N GLU A 136 -3.83 -28.22 -11.60
CA GLU A 136 -4.72 -27.17 -12.08
C GLU A 136 -4.12 -26.34 -13.23
N LEU A 137 -2.80 -26.14 -13.27
CA LEU A 137 -2.18 -25.36 -14.35
C LEU A 137 -2.29 -26.08 -15.73
N PRO A 138 -2.00 -27.39 -15.85
CA PRO A 138 -2.25 -28.10 -17.11
C PRO A 138 -3.74 -28.11 -17.46
N LEU A 139 -4.62 -28.32 -16.48
CA LEU A 139 -6.07 -28.31 -16.71
C LEU A 139 -6.55 -26.95 -17.24
N LEU A 140 -6.04 -25.86 -16.64
CA LEU A 140 -6.29 -24.50 -17.09
C LEU A 140 -5.79 -24.30 -18.52
N ASN A 141 -4.56 -24.70 -18.82
CA ASN A 141 -3.96 -24.60 -20.15
C ASN A 141 -4.81 -25.32 -21.21
N ASP A 142 -5.22 -26.56 -20.93
CA ASP A 142 -6.02 -27.37 -21.85
C ASP A 142 -7.44 -26.84 -22.05
N ARG A 143 -8.04 -26.27 -21.00
CA ARG A 143 -9.37 -25.67 -21.06
C ARG A 143 -9.36 -24.31 -21.75
N MET A 144 -8.32 -23.51 -21.53
CA MET A 144 -8.18 -22.18 -22.09
C MET A 144 -8.23 -22.19 -23.61
N LEU A 145 -7.56 -23.16 -24.25
CA LEU A 145 -7.57 -23.32 -25.72
C LEU A 145 -8.97 -23.61 -26.31
N LYS A 146 -9.94 -24.01 -25.48
CA LYS A 146 -11.33 -24.30 -25.89
C LYS A 146 -12.27 -23.10 -25.70
N LEU A 147 -11.80 -22.01 -25.11
CA LEU A 147 -12.62 -20.85 -24.81
C LEU A 147 -12.84 -20.03 -26.08
N SER A 148 -14.09 -20.01 -26.55
CA SER A 148 -14.47 -19.29 -27.79
C SER A 148 -14.31 -17.77 -27.75
N TRP A 149 -13.92 -17.20 -26.60
CA TRP A 149 -13.68 -15.78 -26.40
C TRP A 149 -12.19 -15.45 -26.21
N LEU A 150 -11.30 -16.45 -26.22
CA LEU A 150 -9.87 -16.31 -26.01
C LEU A 150 -9.10 -16.75 -27.26
N ASP A 151 -8.23 -15.89 -27.78
CA ASP A 151 -7.32 -16.19 -28.88
C ASP A 151 -5.88 -15.97 -28.40
N ILE A 152 -5.11 -17.06 -28.32
CA ILE A 152 -3.68 -17.04 -27.97
C ILE A 152 -2.90 -17.48 -29.20
N ALA A 153 -2.02 -16.60 -29.69
CA ALA A 153 -1.19 -16.87 -30.86
C ALA A 153 0.16 -16.15 -30.73
N GLU A 154 1.23 -16.77 -31.25
CA GLU A 154 2.54 -16.12 -31.32
C GLU A 154 2.51 -14.93 -32.29
N ARG A 155 2.60 -13.72 -31.75
CA ARG A 155 2.58 -12.46 -32.49
C ARG A 155 3.57 -11.48 -31.87
N LYS A 156 4.18 -10.60 -32.67
CA LYS A 156 5.11 -9.56 -32.18
C LYS A 156 4.45 -8.59 -31.16
N SER A 157 3.13 -8.44 -31.22
CA SER A 157 2.33 -7.69 -30.25
C SER A 157 0.91 -8.26 -30.21
N GLY A 158 0.27 -8.24 -29.04
CA GLY A 158 -1.10 -8.74 -28.87
C GLY A 158 -1.22 -10.27 -29.00
N ALA A 159 -0.30 -11.00 -28.35
CA ALA A 159 -0.29 -12.47 -28.34
C ALA A 159 -1.53 -13.07 -27.65
N ILE A 160 -2.18 -12.31 -26.77
CA ILE A 160 -3.43 -12.67 -26.09
C ILE A 160 -4.50 -11.68 -26.53
N ARG A 161 -5.60 -12.20 -27.10
CA ARG A 161 -6.80 -11.43 -27.42
C ARG A 161 -7.99 -11.99 -26.65
N LEU A 162 -8.70 -11.09 -25.98
CA LEU A 162 -9.96 -11.37 -25.31
C LEU A 162 -11.09 -10.74 -26.13
N THR A 163 -12.12 -11.53 -26.42
CA THR A 163 -13.37 -10.99 -26.95
C THR A 163 -14.05 -10.20 -25.85
N ALA A 164 -14.39 -8.93 -26.11
CA ALA A 164 -15.08 -8.10 -25.13
C ALA A 164 -16.37 -8.78 -24.67
N ALA A 165 -16.66 -8.73 -23.36
CA ALA A 165 -17.86 -9.33 -22.77
C ALA A 165 -19.15 -8.81 -23.43
N GLU A 166 -19.15 -7.58 -23.94
CA GLU A 166 -20.27 -6.96 -24.65
C GLU A 166 -20.54 -7.58 -26.03
N ALA A 167 -19.56 -8.26 -26.63
CA ALA A 167 -19.69 -8.88 -27.96
C ALA A 167 -20.37 -10.26 -27.92
N LYS A 168 -20.56 -10.85 -26.73
CA LYS A 168 -21.39 -12.04 -26.51
C LYS A 168 -22.37 -11.73 -25.38
N PRO A 169 -23.61 -11.32 -25.69
CA PRO A 169 -24.64 -11.20 -24.66
C PRO A 169 -24.87 -12.59 -24.06
N GLU A 170 -24.25 -12.85 -22.91
CA GLU A 170 -24.51 -14.06 -22.15
C GLU A 170 -25.98 -14.05 -21.71
N PRO A 171 -26.65 -15.22 -21.74
CA PRO A 171 -28.01 -15.32 -21.23
C PRO A 171 -28.03 -14.89 -19.77
N GLU A 172 -29.00 -14.03 -19.42
CA GLU A 172 -29.17 -13.55 -18.06
C GLU A 172 -29.13 -14.73 -17.06
N PRO A 173 -28.28 -14.69 -16.01
CA PRO A 173 -28.18 -15.78 -15.07
C PRO A 173 -29.57 -16.18 -14.55
N ARG A 174 -29.88 -17.48 -14.55
CA ARG A 174 -31.23 -18.01 -14.23
C ARG A 174 -31.81 -17.48 -12.93
N ASN A 175 -30.94 -17.19 -11.95
CA ASN A 175 -31.34 -16.72 -10.63
C ASN A 175 -31.35 -15.20 -10.47
N LEU A 176 -30.81 -14.42 -11.42
CA LEU A 176 -30.69 -12.96 -11.26
C LEU A 176 -32.06 -12.32 -11.06
N ARG A 177 -33.05 -12.71 -11.87
CA ARG A 177 -34.43 -12.23 -11.72
C ARG A 177 -35.03 -12.60 -10.38
N ARG A 178 -34.78 -13.82 -9.90
CA ARG A 178 -35.29 -14.30 -8.59
C ARG A 178 -34.67 -13.53 -7.44
N ILE A 179 -33.37 -13.28 -7.49
CA ILE A 179 -32.65 -12.49 -6.49
C ILE A 179 -33.15 -11.05 -6.52
N LYS A 180 -33.25 -10.42 -7.69
CA LYS A 180 -33.79 -9.06 -7.82
C LYS A 180 -35.20 -8.95 -7.26
N ALA A 181 -36.08 -9.91 -7.58
CA ALA A 181 -37.44 -9.95 -7.07
C ALA A 181 -37.48 -10.13 -5.54
N GLU A 182 -36.65 -11.01 -4.98
CA GLU A 182 -36.60 -11.23 -3.53
C GLU A 182 -35.99 -10.04 -2.78
N VAL A 183 -34.97 -9.40 -3.36
CA VAL A 183 -34.41 -8.15 -2.85
C VAL A 183 -35.48 -7.05 -2.82
N GLN A 184 -36.21 -6.88 -3.93
CA GLN A 184 -37.30 -5.93 -4.02
C GLN A 184 -38.45 -6.26 -3.06
N ARG A 185 -38.78 -7.55 -2.88
CA ARG A 185 -39.83 -7.98 -1.95
C ARG A 185 -39.46 -7.70 -0.50
N ARG A 186 -38.21 -7.94 -0.12
CA ARG A 186 -37.75 -7.86 1.28
C ARG A 186 -37.40 -6.44 1.71
N TRP A 187 -36.86 -5.62 0.82
CA TRP A 187 -36.39 -4.27 1.13
C TRP A 187 -37.11 -3.15 0.36
N GLY A 188 -37.98 -3.49 -0.59
CA GLY A 188 -38.68 -2.52 -1.41
C GLY A 188 -37.76 -1.74 -2.35
N ILE A 189 -38.25 -0.61 -2.84
CA ILE A 189 -37.42 0.41 -3.48
C ILE A 189 -36.95 1.34 -2.36
N VAL A 190 -35.64 1.33 -2.09
CA VAL A 190 -35.05 2.19 -1.06
C VAL A 190 -34.73 3.56 -1.66
N PRO A 191 -35.36 4.66 -1.20
CA PRO A 191 -35.02 5.99 -1.65
C PRO A 191 -33.69 6.42 -1.02
N LEU A 192 -32.57 6.01 -1.62
CA LEU A 192 -31.22 6.20 -1.07
C LEU A 192 -30.92 7.67 -0.74
N VAL A 193 -31.39 8.62 -1.56
CA VAL A 193 -31.22 10.06 -1.32
C VAL A 193 -31.94 10.49 -0.05
N ASP A 194 -33.16 10.01 0.18
CA ASP A 194 -33.94 10.33 1.37
C ASP A 194 -33.34 9.70 2.63
N MET A 195 -32.85 8.46 2.54
CA MET A 195 -32.13 7.83 3.66
C MET A 195 -30.86 8.59 4.02
N LEU A 196 -30.10 9.04 3.02
CA LEU A 196 -28.89 9.83 3.24
C LEU A 196 -29.23 11.19 3.87
N LYS A 197 -30.26 11.87 3.35
CA LYS A 197 -30.77 13.13 3.91
C LYS A 197 -31.19 12.96 5.37
N GLU A 198 -31.96 11.92 5.67
CA GLU A 198 -32.45 11.64 7.02
C GLU A 198 -31.31 11.30 7.99
N ALA A 199 -30.32 10.52 7.54
CA ALA A 199 -29.14 10.21 8.35
C ALA A 199 -28.34 11.48 8.70
N VAL A 200 -28.13 12.36 7.73
CA VAL A 200 -27.48 13.65 7.93
C VAL A 200 -28.25 14.51 8.93
N LEU A 201 -29.57 14.64 8.77
CA LEU A 201 -30.41 15.44 9.66
C LEU A 201 -30.45 14.88 11.09
N ARG A 202 -30.46 13.54 11.27
CA ARG A 202 -30.52 12.91 12.60
C ARG A 202 -29.20 12.94 13.35
N THR A 203 -28.08 12.85 12.63
CA THR A 203 -26.75 12.77 13.24
C THR A 203 -26.09 14.14 13.40
N GLY A 204 -26.51 15.13 12.61
CA GLY A 204 -25.85 16.45 12.58
C GLY A 204 -24.40 16.36 12.09
N CYS A 205 -24.02 15.29 11.39
CA CYS A 205 -22.61 15.03 11.06
C CYS A 205 -21.97 16.12 10.19
N LEU A 206 -22.77 16.91 9.48
CA LEU A 206 -22.30 18.05 8.69
C LEU A 206 -21.81 19.22 9.53
N ASP A 207 -22.19 19.33 10.80
CA ASP A 207 -21.68 20.36 11.72
C ASP A 207 -20.17 20.19 11.98
N ALA A 208 -19.64 18.98 11.80
CA ALA A 208 -18.21 18.68 11.91
C ALA A 208 -17.43 18.97 10.61
N VAL A 209 -18.11 19.24 9.49
CA VAL A 209 -17.46 19.50 8.20
C VAL A 209 -17.18 21.00 8.07
N THR A 210 -15.96 21.40 8.44
CA THR A 210 -15.52 22.79 8.32
C THR A 210 -14.89 23.08 6.96
N SER A 211 -15.21 24.23 6.35
CA SER A 211 -14.54 24.70 5.13
C SER A 211 -13.05 24.93 5.39
N VAL A 212 -12.19 24.44 4.47
CA VAL A 212 -10.73 24.61 4.52
C VAL A 212 -10.30 25.98 3.96
N SER A 213 -11.14 26.64 3.17
CA SER A 213 -10.84 27.92 2.51
C SER A 213 -11.88 28.98 2.89
N GLY A 214 -11.42 30.05 3.56
CA GLY A 214 -12.24 31.17 4.03
C GLY A 214 -12.82 32.10 2.95
N GLY A 215 -13.13 31.57 1.76
CA GLY A 215 -13.66 32.34 0.64
C GLY A 215 -14.96 31.74 0.11
N GLY A 216 -16.09 32.12 0.71
CA GLY A 216 -17.42 31.82 0.21
C GLY A 216 -18.42 31.47 1.32
N SER A 217 -19.34 32.39 1.63
CA SER A 217 -20.46 32.13 2.53
C SER A 217 -21.58 31.42 1.77
N LEU A 218 -21.40 30.13 1.47
CA LEU A 218 -22.55 29.28 1.14
C LEU A 218 -23.40 29.12 2.40
N SER A 219 -24.72 29.22 2.25
CA SER A 219 -25.59 28.91 3.39
C SER A 219 -25.41 27.43 3.77
N PRO A 220 -25.47 27.08 5.06
CA PRO A 220 -25.32 25.71 5.51
C PRO A 220 -26.25 24.73 4.79
N GLU A 221 -27.46 25.18 4.45
CA GLU A 221 -28.50 24.39 3.77
C GLU A 221 -28.10 24.06 2.33
N VAL A 222 -27.61 25.05 1.57
CA VAL A 222 -27.16 24.85 0.19
C VAL A 222 -25.90 23.98 0.14
N PHE A 223 -25.00 24.15 1.12
CA PHE A 223 -23.82 23.29 1.24
C PHE A 223 -24.22 21.83 1.52
N ALA A 224 -25.13 21.62 2.48
CA ALA A 224 -25.63 20.29 2.81
C ALA A 224 -26.29 19.60 1.62
N GLU A 225 -27.14 20.31 0.87
CA GLU A 225 -27.81 19.77 -0.31
C GLU A 225 -26.82 19.37 -1.42
N ARG A 226 -25.87 20.25 -1.76
CA ARG A 226 -24.84 19.95 -2.78
C ARG A 226 -23.97 18.77 -2.39
N LEU A 227 -23.55 18.72 -1.13
CA LEU A 227 -22.72 17.64 -0.60
C LEU A 227 -23.45 16.30 -0.60
N LEU A 228 -24.73 16.27 -0.20
CA LEU A 228 -25.60 15.09 -0.26
C LEU A 228 -25.73 14.55 -1.70
N LEU A 229 -25.95 15.45 -2.67
CA LEU A 229 -26.05 15.08 -4.08
C LEU A 229 -24.72 14.58 -4.65
N GLY A 230 -23.59 15.17 -4.24
CA GLY A 230 -22.25 14.70 -4.58
C GLY A 230 -21.96 13.30 -4.03
N ILE A 231 -22.24 13.08 -2.75
CA ILE A 231 -22.10 11.76 -2.09
C ILE A 231 -22.97 10.72 -2.79
N TYR A 232 -24.22 11.06 -3.12
CA TYR A 232 -25.12 10.18 -3.86
C TYR A 232 -24.58 9.86 -5.26
N ALA A 233 -24.08 10.85 -5.99
CA ALA A 233 -23.54 10.69 -7.34
C ALA A 233 -22.34 9.73 -7.38
N TYR A 234 -21.38 9.91 -6.46
CA TYR A 234 -20.19 9.06 -6.35
C TYR A 234 -20.51 7.71 -5.72
N GLY A 235 -21.28 7.67 -4.63
CA GLY A 235 -21.61 6.45 -3.91
C GLY A 235 -22.46 5.45 -4.70
N THR A 236 -23.20 5.90 -5.71
CA THR A 236 -24.02 5.04 -6.58
C THR A 236 -23.44 4.82 -7.97
N ASN A 237 -22.27 5.41 -8.28
CA ASN A 237 -21.70 5.46 -9.63
C ASN A 237 -22.66 6.04 -10.70
N THR A 238 -23.67 6.82 -10.28
CA THR A 238 -24.59 7.50 -11.22
C THR A 238 -23.88 8.65 -11.94
N GLY A 239 -22.90 9.28 -11.29
CA GLY A 239 -22.12 10.40 -11.82
C GLY A 239 -22.81 11.77 -11.66
N ILE A 240 -22.01 12.82 -11.40
CA ILE A 240 -22.51 14.17 -11.07
C ILE A 240 -23.38 14.74 -12.18
N LYS A 241 -22.98 14.57 -13.45
CA LYS A 241 -23.73 15.04 -14.62
C LYS A 241 -25.17 14.51 -14.69
N ALA A 242 -25.36 13.22 -14.37
CA ALA A 242 -26.67 12.58 -14.39
C ALA A 242 -27.51 12.94 -13.15
N VAL A 243 -26.88 13.36 -12.05
CA VAL A 243 -27.57 13.86 -10.86
C VAL A 243 -27.99 15.33 -11.05
N ALA A 244 -27.12 16.18 -11.62
CA ALA A 244 -27.42 17.57 -11.93
C ALA A 244 -28.61 17.72 -12.90
N SER A 245 -28.76 16.79 -13.86
CA SER A 245 -29.86 16.80 -14.82
C SER A 245 -31.23 16.39 -14.25
N ARG A 246 -31.31 15.95 -12.98
CA ARG A 246 -32.56 15.48 -12.33
C ARG A 246 -33.42 16.58 -11.71
N GLY A 247 -33.07 17.86 -11.91
CA GLY A 247 -33.95 18.99 -11.57
C GLY A 247 -33.84 19.50 -10.13
N HIS A 248 -32.72 19.25 -9.45
CA HIS A 248 -32.44 19.76 -8.09
C HIS A 248 -31.95 21.22 -8.06
N GLY A 249 -32.03 21.97 -9.17
CA GLY A 249 -31.66 23.38 -9.23
C GLY A 249 -30.15 23.68 -9.16
N HIS A 250 -29.29 22.66 -9.06
CA HIS A 250 -27.83 22.79 -9.05
C HIS A 250 -27.20 22.31 -10.36
N THR A 251 -26.25 23.09 -10.87
CA THR A 251 -25.47 22.75 -12.06
C THR A 251 -24.36 21.74 -11.75
N GLU A 252 -23.83 21.07 -12.77
CA GLU A 252 -22.72 20.12 -12.61
C GLU A 252 -21.48 20.76 -11.97
N ASP A 253 -21.18 22.01 -12.32
CA ASP A 253 -20.04 22.76 -11.78
C ASP A 253 -20.23 23.16 -10.32
N GLU A 254 -21.47 23.31 -9.86
CA GLU A 254 -21.79 23.63 -8.46
C GLU A 254 -21.74 22.42 -7.53
N LEU A 255 -21.77 21.20 -8.09
CA LEU A 255 -21.73 19.94 -7.35
C LEU A 255 -20.32 19.29 -7.34
N ARG A 256 -19.36 19.87 -8.05
CA ARG A 256 -17.95 19.47 -8.06
C ARG A 256 -17.14 20.25 -7.04
#